data_AF-A0A1F5RF58-F1
#
_entry.id   AF-A0A1F5RF58-F1
#
_cell.length_a   1.000
_cell.length_b   1.000
_cell.length_c   1.000
_cell.angle_alpha   90.00
_cell.angle_beta   90.00
_cell.angle_gamma   90.00
#
_symmetry.space_group_name_H-M   'P 1'
#
loop_
_entity.id
_entity.type
_entity.pdbx_description
1 polymer ?
#
loop_
_entity_poly.entity_id
_entity_poly.type
_entity_poly.pdbx_seq_one_letter_code
_entity_poly.pdbx_strand_id
1 'polypeptide(L)'
;MFKLLLYDNEFLWYVTVTNLVTIAGSILLWITCVLFGLIARKYELVLRKKTDWQYMIFAPSGILVYAVIQIIAFADQVKLNVMQSWIAYTFFLLSGLLSLLGAMKFKKVVTPVKKAVPAAKPAA
;
A
#
# COMPACT_ATOMS: atom_id res chain seq x y z
N MET A 1 0.02 30.73 5.06
CA MET A 1 -0.48 31.25 3.78
C MET A 1 -2.00 31.14 3.66
N PHE A 2 -2.63 29.95 3.79
CA PHE A 2 -4.10 29.82 3.69
C PHE A 2 -4.94 30.52 4.76
N LYS A 3 -4.42 30.71 5.98
CA LYS A 3 -5.13 31.43 7.07
C LYS A 3 -5.45 32.89 6.76
N LEU A 4 -4.80 33.47 5.75
CA LEU A 4 -4.91 34.88 5.37
C LEU A 4 -5.93 35.10 4.24
N LEU A 5 -6.49 34.02 3.68
CA LEU A 5 -7.25 34.02 2.43
C LEU A 5 -8.66 33.39 2.57
N LEU A 6 -8.95 32.71 3.69
CA LEU A 6 -10.24 32.05 3.96
C LEU A 6 -10.82 32.52 5.30
N TYR A 7 -12.14 32.56 5.41
CA TYR A 7 -12.82 32.73 6.70
C TYR A 7 -12.51 31.54 7.62
N ASP A 8 -12.44 31.76 8.94
CA ASP A 8 -12.03 30.74 9.92
C ASP A 8 -12.83 29.43 9.81
N ASN A 9 -14.13 29.52 9.48
CA ASN A 9 -15.01 28.36 9.29
C ASN A 9 -14.64 27.53 8.05
N GLU A 10 -14.29 28.18 6.94
CA GLU A 10 -13.92 27.51 5.70
C GLU A 10 -12.56 26.82 5.83
N PHE A 11 -11.63 27.46 6.57
CA PHE A 11 -10.33 26.88 6.88
C PHE A 11 -10.46 25.61 7.73
N LEU A 12 -11.28 25.63 8.78
CA LEU A 12 -11.54 24.47 9.63
C LEU A 12 -12.20 23.32 8.85
N TRP A 13 -13.16 23.63 7.99
CA TRP A 13 -13.82 22.65 7.14
C TRP A 13 -12.83 21.97 6.20
N TYR A 14 -12.02 22.77 5.48
CA TYR A 14 -11.02 22.27 4.56
C TYR A 14 -10.02 21.32 5.24
N VAL A 15 -9.48 21.71 6.40
CA VAL A 15 -8.51 20.87 7.12
C VAL A 15 -9.15 19.57 7.61
N THR A 16 -10.37 19.64 8.13
CA THR A 16 -11.09 18.46 8.65
C THR A 16 -11.37 17.45 7.53
N VAL A 17 -11.91 17.92 6.40
CA VAL A 17 -12.21 17.04 5.25
C VAL A 17 -10.93 16.43 4.69
N THR A 18 -9.87 17.23 4.51
CA THR A 18 -8.61 16.73 3.95
C THR A 18 -7.97 15.66 4.85
N ASN A 19 -8.00 15.85 6.17
CA ASN A 19 -7.51 14.87 7.14
C ASN A 19 -8.36 13.59 7.12
N LEU A 20 -9.69 13.72 7.09
CA LEU A 20 -10.60 12.57 7.01
C LEU A 20 -10.33 11.74 5.75
N VAL A 21 -10.20 12.40 4.60
CA VAL A 21 -9.88 11.76 3.32
C VAL A 21 -8.52 11.06 3.37
N THR A 22 -7.52 11.65 4.02
CA THR A 22 -6.19 11.06 4.16
C THR A 22 -6.22 9.78 5.00
N ILE A 23 -6.93 9.80 6.13
CA ILE A 23 -7.09 8.63 7.01
C ILE A 23 -7.88 7.54 6.29
N ALA A 24 -9.03 7.88 5.69
CA ALA A 24 -9.86 6.94 4.95
C ALA A 24 -9.12 6.33 3.76
N GLY A 25 -8.38 7.14 3.00
CA GLY A 25 -7.56 6.69 1.88
C GLY A 25 -6.46 5.73 2.30
N SER A 26 -5.83 5.97 3.45
CA SER A 26 -4.77 5.09 3.99
C SER A 26 -5.31 3.73 4.40
N ILE A 27 -6.46 3.70 5.09
CA ILE A 27 -7.14 2.45 5.49
C ILE A 27 -7.58 1.68 4.25
N LEU A 28 -8.18 2.36 3.28
CA LEU A 28 -8.62 1.73 2.03
C LEU A 28 -7.43 1.11 1.28
N LEU A 29 -6.33 1.86 1.13
CA LEU A 29 -5.12 1.38 0.48
C LEU A 29 -4.55 0.15 1.20
N TRP A 30 -4.49 0.17 2.53
CA TRP A 30 -4.09 -0.99 3.33
C TRP A 30 -4.96 -2.23 3.04
N ILE A 31 -6.29 -2.08 3.07
CA ILE A 31 -7.23 -3.18 2.79
C ILE A 31 -6.97 -3.76 1.40
N THR A 32 -6.79 -2.91 0.38
CA THR A 32 -6.53 -3.38 -0.98
C THR A 32 -5.25 -4.20 -1.08
N CYS A 33 -4.15 -3.78 -0.43
CA CYS A 33 -2.91 -4.56 -0.40
C CYS A 33 -3.07 -5.91 0.31
N VAL A 34 -3.83 -5.95 1.41
CA VAL A 34 -4.13 -7.21 2.12
C VAL A 34 -4.95 -8.16 1.24
N LEU A 35 -5.97 -7.64 0.54
CA LEU A 35 -6.76 -8.44 -0.41
C LEU A 35 -5.88 -9.02 -1.52
N PHE A 36 -4.91 -8.26 -2.04
CA PHE A 36 -3.92 -8.79 -3.00
C PHE A 36 -3.11 -9.95 -2.42
N GLY A 37 -2.66 -9.86 -1.16
CA GLY A 37 -1.98 -10.96 -0.48
C GLY A 37 -2.86 -12.21 -0.28
N LEU A 38 -4.15 -12.03 0.02
CA LEU A 38 -5.11 -13.14 0.12
C LEU A 38 -5.38 -13.80 -1.23
N ILE A 39 -5.45 -13.02 -2.31
CA ILE A 39 -5.54 -13.54 -3.67
C ILE A 39 -4.28 -14.37 -3.98
N ALA A 40 -3.08 -13.87 -3.67
CA ALA A 40 -1.83 -14.59 -3.87
C ALA A 40 -1.81 -15.97 -3.16
N ARG A 41 -2.33 -16.04 -1.92
CA ARG A 41 -2.50 -17.30 -1.18
C ARG A 41 -3.37 -18.32 -1.94
N LYS A 42 -4.48 -17.88 -2.55
CA LYS A 42 -5.32 -18.77 -3.37
C LYS A 42 -4.58 -19.26 -4.61
N TYR A 43 -3.80 -18.39 -5.25
CA TYR A 43 -2.99 -18.77 -6.40
C TYR A 43 -1.92 -19.79 -6.05
N GLU A 44 -1.27 -19.70 -4.88
CA GLU A 44 -0.33 -20.73 -4.42
C GLU A 44 -0.97 -22.10 -4.23
N LEU A 45 -2.19 -22.14 -3.67
CA LEU A 45 -2.93 -23.41 -3.54
C LEU A 45 -3.25 -24.03 -4.90
N VAL A 46 -3.59 -23.22 -5.89
CA VAL A 46 -3.98 -23.69 -7.24
C VAL A 46 -2.74 -24.06 -8.09
N LEU A 47 -1.70 -23.23 -8.08
CA LEU A 47 -0.50 -23.41 -8.91
C LEU A 47 0.58 -24.27 -8.23
N ARG A 48 0.43 -24.60 -6.94
CA ARG A 48 1.42 -25.30 -6.09
C ARG A 48 2.83 -24.69 -6.16
N LYS A 49 2.92 -23.38 -6.38
CA LYS A 49 4.17 -22.62 -6.35
C LYS A 49 4.17 -21.67 -5.16
N LYS A 50 5.28 -21.66 -4.42
CA LYS A 50 5.48 -20.72 -3.31
C LYS A 50 5.41 -19.29 -3.85
N THR A 51 4.47 -18.51 -3.32
CA THR A 51 4.27 -17.10 -3.65
C THR A 51 4.69 -16.16 -2.52
N ASP A 52 5.16 -16.70 -1.38
CA ASP A 52 5.50 -15.95 -0.17
C ASP A 52 4.39 -14.97 0.25
N TRP A 53 3.12 -15.42 0.15
CA TRP A 53 1.92 -14.61 0.37
C TRP A 53 1.90 -13.90 1.75
N GLN A 54 2.53 -14.48 2.77
CA GLN A 54 2.65 -13.87 4.11
C GLN A 54 3.38 -12.53 4.05
N TYR A 55 4.43 -12.42 3.23
CA TYR A 55 5.17 -11.18 3.06
C TYR A 55 4.30 -10.11 2.37
N MET A 56 3.46 -10.50 1.41
CA MET A 56 2.53 -9.58 0.74
C MET A 56 1.43 -9.05 1.69
N ILE A 57 1.03 -9.83 2.69
CA ILE A 57 0.05 -9.39 3.69
C ILE A 57 0.70 -8.50 4.77
N PHE A 58 1.92 -8.79 5.18
CA PHE A 58 2.62 -8.00 6.21
C PHE A 58 3.27 -6.72 5.67
N ALA A 59 3.72 -6.70 4.43
CA ALA A 59 4.32 -5.52 3.77
C ALA A 59 3.50 -4.22 3.92
N PRO A 60 2.16 -4.21 3.74
CA PRO A 60 1.36 -3.01 3.88
C PRO A 60 1.12 -2.57 5.33
N SER A 61 1.50 -3.36 6.35
CA SER A 61 1.22 -3.00 7.77
C SER A 61 1.81 -1.65 8.21
N GLY A 62 2.87 -1.16 7.55
CA GLY A 62 3.40 0.19 7.81
C GLY A 62 2.45 1.33 7.41
N ILE A 63 1.49 1.10 6.50
CA ILE A 63 0.43 2.06 6.17
C ILE A 63 -0.53 2.25 7.37
N LEU A 64 -0.74 1.21 8.19
CA LEU A 64 -1.51 1.36 9.43
C LEU A 64 -0.77 2.22 10.45
N VAL A 65 0.55 2.06 10.56
CA VAL A 65 1.38 2.91 11.43
C VAL A 65 1.26 4.37 11.01
N TYR A 66 1.30 4.65 9.70
CA TYR A 66 1.04 5.98 9.14
C TYR A 66 -0.35 6.51 9.57
N ALA A 67 -1.40 5.71 9.39
CA ALA A 67 -2.76 6.10 9.76
C ALA A 67 -2.92 6.39 11.27
N VAL A 68 -2.31 5.58 12.14
CA VAL A 68 -2.34 5.79 13.59
C VAL A 68 -1.63 7.08 13.99
N ILE A 69 -0.45 7.36 13.42
CA ILE A 69 0.28 8.61 13.68
C ILE A 69 -0.58 9.80 13.22
N GLN A 70 -1.24 9.71 12.07
CA GLN A 70 -2.12 10.76 11.55
C GLN A 70 -3.32 11.03 12.47
N ILE A 71 -3.93 9.98 13.05
CA ILE A 71 -5.05 10.10 13.99
C ILE A 71 -4.62 10.76 15.31
N ILE A 72 -3.50 10.29 15.89
CA ILE A 72 -2.98 10.86 17.15
C ILE A 72 -2.58 12.33 16.94
N ALA A 73 -1.90 12.62 15.83
CA ALA A 73 -1.52 13.98 15.50
C ALA A 73 -2.74 14.88 15.36
N PHE A 74 -3.83 14.42 14.72
CA PHE A 74 -5.06 15.19 14.59
C PHE A 74 -5.76 15.46 15.93
N ALA A 75 -5.72 14.50 16.86
CA ALA A 75 -6.34 14.65 18.18
C ALA A 75 -5.65 15.72 19.04
N ASP A 76 -4.34 15.88 18.89
CA ASP A 76 -3.52 16.80 19.69
C ASP A 76 -3.25 18.13 18.95
N GLN A 77 -3.13 18.09 17.62
CA GLN A 77 -2.83 19.25 16.77
C GLN A 77 -3.57 19.20 15.42
N VAL A 78 -4.05 20.35 14.95
CA VAL A 78 -4.70 20.47 13.62
C VAL A 78 -3.72 20.18 12.46
N LYS A 79 -2.40 20.14 12.74
CA LYS A 79 -1.33 19.81 11.78
C LYS A 79 -0.30 18.89 12.41
N LEU A 80 0.23 17.96 11.62
CA LEU A 80 1.41 17.20 12.00
C LEU A 80 2.61 18.13 12.19
N ASN A 81 3.35 17.91 13.28
CA ASN A 81 4.68 18.48 13.45
C ASN A 81 5.59 18.02 12.28
N VAL A 82 6.53 18.87 11.85
CA VAL A 82 7.43 18.61 10.73
C VAL A 82 8.16 17.28 10.92
N MET A 83 8.62 17.01 12.13
CA MET A 83 9.36 15.77 12.44
C MET A 83 8.46 14.52 12.40
N GLN A 84 7.23 14.61 12.89
CA GLN A 84 6.25 13.51 12.83
C GLN A 84 5.82 13.22 11.39
N SER A 85 5.67 14.26 10.56
CA SER A 85 5.34 14.15 9.14
C SER A 85 6.39 13.34 8.40
N TRP A 86 7.68 13.65 8.60
CA TRP A 86 8.78 12.93 7.98
C TRP A 86 8.80 11.45 8.35
N ILE A 87 8.59 11.13 9.63
CA ILE A 87 8.55 9.73 10.09
C ILE A 87 7.35 9.02 9.45
N ALA A 88 6.16 9.63 9.51
CA ALA A 88 4.93 9.07 8.97
C ALA A 88 5.06 8.78 7.46
N TYR A 89 5.53 9.76 6.69
CA TYR A 89 5.72 9.60 5.24
C TYR A 89 6.81 8.58 4.89
N THR A 90 7.88 8.50 5.69
CA THR A 90 8.92 7.47 5.48
C THR A 90 8.35 6.08 5.67
N PHE A 91 7.58 5.84 6.74
CA PHE A 91 6.92 4.55 6.98
C PHE A 91 5.90 4.20 5.89
N PHE A 92 5.10 5.18 5.46
CA PHE A 92 4.16 5.00 4.37
C PHE A 92 4.86 4.61 3.06
N LEU A 93 5.91 5.35 2.68
CA LEU A 93 6.68 5.11 1.47
C LEU A 93 7.38 3.74 1.50
N LEU A 94 8.01 3.40 2.62
CA LEU A 94 8.72 2.14 2.80
C LEU A 94 7.75 0.96 2.73
N SER A 95 6.58 1.06 3.39
CA SER A 95 5.53 0.06 3.30
C SER A 95 4.95 -0.10 1.88
N GLY A 96 4.76 1.02 1.17
CA GLY A 96 4.35 1.01 -0.24
C GLY A 96 5.37 0.31 -1.14
N LEU A 97 6.67 0.59 -0.95
CA LEU A 97 7.74 -0.06 -1.70
C LEU A 97 7.81 -1.57 -1.44
N LEU A 98 7.71 -2.01 -0.18
CA LEU A 98 7.66 -3.44 0.13
C LEU A 98 6.45 -4.12 -0.53
N SER A 99 5.30 -3.46 -0.52
CA SER A 99 4.07 -3.98 -1.13
C SER A 99 4.21 -4.11 -2.65
N LEU A 100 4.86 -3.14 -3.30
CA LEU A 100 5.18 -3.18 -4.72
C LEU A 100 6.18 -4.31 -5.05
N LEU A 101 7.23 -4.47 -4.25
CA LEU A 101 8.19 -5.57 -4.41
C LEU A 101 7.50 -6.95 -4.30
N GLY A 102 6.58 -7.10 -3.33
CA GLY A 102 5.74 -8.28 -3.20
C GLY A 102 4.90 -8.55 -4.45
N ALA A 103 4.23 -7.52 -4.98
CA ALA A 103 3.44 -7.62 -6.21
C ALA A 103 4.28 -8.00 -7.44
N MET A 104 5.50 -7.46 -7.57
CA MET A 104 6.40 -7.82 -8.67
C MET A 104 6.89 -9.27 -8.57
N LYS A 105 7.20 -9.76 -7.36
CA LYS A 105 7.52 -11.17 -7.15
C LYS A 105 6.36 -12.06 -7.55
N PHE A 106 5.14 -11.70 -7.14
CA PHE A 106 3.93 -12.43 -7.52
C PHE A 106 3.72 -12.47 -9.05
N LYS A 107 3.91 -11.34 -9.74
CA LYS A 107 3.84 -11.28 -11.21
C LYS A 107 4.78 -12.29 -11.87
N LYS A 108 6.02 -12.41 -11.40
CA LYS A 108 6.99 -13.39 -11.93
C LYS A 108 6.54 -14.84 -11.76
N VAL A 109 5.84 -15.16 -10.66
CA VAL A 109 5.34 -16.52 -10.41
C VAL A 109 4.14 -16.86 -11.30
N VAL A 110 3.27 -15.88 -11.55
CA VAL A 110 2.04 -16.07 -12.34
C VAL A 110 2.29 -16.00 -13.84
N THR A 111 3.32 -15.29 -14.31
CA THR A 111 3.60 -15.19 -15.74
C THR A 111 4.18 -16.53 -16.25
N PRO A 112 3.48 -17.26 -17.13
CA PRO A 112 4.01 -18.51 -17.67
C PRO A 112 5.22 -18.20 -18.55
N VAL A 113 6.35 -18.86 -18.27
CA VAL A 113 7.47 -18.90 -19.21
C VAL A 113 6.93 -19.59 -20.46
N LYS A 114 6.87 -18.86 -21.60
CA LYS A 114 6.56 -19.47 -22.90
C LYS A 114 7.55 -20.61 -23.11
N LYS A 115 7.08 -21.85 -22.94
CA LYS A 115 7.88 -23.04 -23.23
C LYS A 115 8.14 -23.00 -24.74
N ALA A 116 9.40 -22.79 -25.15
CA ALA A 116 9.78 -22.89 -26.54
C ALA A 116 9.36 -24.28 -27.03
N VAL A 117 8.52 -24.34 -28.06
CA VAL A 117 8.10 -25.59 -28.68
C VAL A 117 9.38 -26.28 -29.16
N PRO A 118 9.70 -27.51 -28.70
CA PRO A 118 10.86 -28.22 -29.21
C PRO A 118 10.66 -28.42 -30.71
N ALA A 119 11.63 -27.97 -31.52
CA ALA A 119 11.61 -28.16 -32.95
C ALA A 119 11.44 -29.67 -33.24
N ALA A 120 10.41 -30.02 -34.00
CA ALA A 120 10.14 -31.40 -34.37
C ALA A 120 11.38 -31.97 -35.06
N LYS A 121 11.98 -33.00 -34.46
CA LYS A 121 13.11 -33.71 -35.04
C LYS A 121 12.61 -34.42 -36.30
N PRO A 122 13.16 -34.18 -37.50
CA PRO A 122 12.73 -34.90 -38.69
C PRO A 122 13.02 -36.38 -38.49
N ALA A 123 11.99 -37.21 -38.71
CA ALA A 123 12.11 -38.66 -38.71
C ALA A 123 13.02 -39.07 -39.87
N ALA A 124 14.11 -39.77 -39.54
CA ALA A 124 15.02 -40.41 -40.49
C ALA A 124 14.68 -41.89 -40.59
#